data_AF-A0AA85B2S9-F1
#
_entry.id   AF-A0AA85B2S9-F1
#
_cell.length_a   1.000
_cell.length_b   1.000
_cell.length_c   1.000
_cell.angle_alpha   90.00
_cell.angle_beta   90.00
_cell.angle_gamma   90.00
#
_symmetry.space_group_name_H-M   'P 1'
#
loop_
_entity.id
_entity.type
_entity.pdbx_description
1 polymer ?
#
loop_
_entity_poly.entity_id
_entity_poly.type
_entity_poly.pdbx_seq_one_letter_code
_entity_poly.pdbx_strand_id
1 'polypeptide(L)'
;MTYIPTPISSYYLSTAISYGNLFKEIFSPLLAVSSSTDLSRTIYLQVNNNQIWKRCLNSNHREKLNSELRLRLMYDRYFDVTQELRDLYEDKDGLRKADIQTLSGPNEFNEFYDRLKQIKEFHRKHPGEICVPMSAEFEKYKEMRERPEEANAVLIDFSDEEGYGRYLDLHDVYKKYLNVKGVPRIDYLTYISFFDRLYDISRDKKGIAYKAYLEELLGYLENFVSRARPIVDLEEETKEALAKFETQWTQGTFPGWGREAASALAHGGAHLDLTAFTAWEELASLGLDRLKSALLALGLKCGGTLEERARRLWATKANHSKSFAKTAAWGHVPPALSEKLKEIATLEARIYRLSELVKEHREATIENVQRRQARIGFERDEDDTDADKDATGAENGQNEEDDDIPYNPKNLPLGWDGKPIPYWLYKLHGLNMYYSCEICGNQTYRGPKAFQQHFSEWRHAHGMRCLGIPNTIHFAHVTKIEEALALWQRIRTMKEAERWRPEVEEELEDSVGNVVSRKTYEDLKRQGLL
;
A
#
# COMPACT_ATOMS: atom_id res chain seq x y z
N MET A 1 -36.82 -28.13 0.00
CA MET A 1 -36.29 -26.92 0.67
C MET A 1 -35.34 -26.24 -0.27
N THR A 2 -35.89 -25.29 -1.00
CA THR A 2 -35.28 -24.46 -2.03
C THR A 2 -34.51 -23.31 -1.37
N TYR A 3 -33.21 -23.19 -1.66
CA TYR A 3 -32.44 -21.99 -1.35
C TYR A 3 -32.37 -21.15 -2.63
N ILE A 4 -32.96 -19.96 -2.58
CA ILE A 4 -32.95 -18.94 -3.61
C ILE A 4 -31.85 -17.94 -3.22
N PRO A 5 -30.89 -17.60 -4.09
CA PRO A 5 -30.14 -16.34 -3.98
C PRO A 5 -30.75 -15.29 -4.91
N THR A 6 -31.10 -14.14 -4.33
CA THR A 6 -31.47 -12.89 -5.01
C THR A 6 -30.25 -12.17 -5.63
N PRO A 7 -30.47 -11.27 -6.62
CA PRO A 7 -29.46 -10.86 -7.59
C PRO A 7 -28.61 -9.66 -7.14
N ILE A 8 -27.33 -9.68 -7.55
CA ILE A 8 -26.42 -8.53 -7.45
C ILE A 8 -26.65 -7.59 -8.64
N SER A 9 -26.66 -6.29 -8.31
CA SER A 9 -26.99 -5.11 -9.11
C SER A 9 -26.36 -5.06 -10.51
N SER A 10 -27.20 -4.74 -11.50
CA SER A 10 -26.94 -4.73 -12.96
C SER A 10 -26.25 -3.47 -13.51
N TYR A 11 -25.53 -2.70 -12.69
CA TYR A 11 -25.00 -1.39 -13.12
C TYR A 11 -23.59 -1.43 -13.75
N TYR A 12 -22.80 -2.48 -13.55
CA TYR A 12 -21.43 -2.55 -14.10
C TYR A 12 -21.32 -3.24 -15.47
N LEU A 13 -22.34 -4.01 -15.88
CA LEU A 13 -22.33 -4.72 -17.17
C LEU A 13 -22.86 -3.88 -18.35
N SER A 14 -23.63 -2.82 -18.08
CA SER A 14 -24.20 -1.98 -19.14
C SER A 14 -23.17 -1.00 -19.72
N THR A 15 -22.23 -0.52 -18.91
CA THR A 15 -21.22 0.46 -19.32
C THR A 15 -20.17 -0.16 -20.26
N ALA A 16 -19.75 -1.41 -20.02
CA ALA A 16 -18.80 -2.11 -20.88
C ALA A 16 -19.36 -2.42 -22.28
N ILE A 17 -20.67 -2.63 -22.40
CA ILE A 17 -21.33 -2.89 -23.70
C ILE A 17 -21.52 -1.59 -24.50
N SER A 18 -21.64 -0.44 -23.84
CA SER A 18 -21.79 0.85 -24.50
C SER A 18 -20.49 1.32 -25.19
N TYR A 19 -19.32 1.13 -24.56
CA TYR A 19 -18.03 1.45 -25.17
C TYR A 19 -17.66 0.52 -26.35
N GLY A 20 -18.09 -0.74 -26.32
CA GLY A 20 -17.89 -1.68 -27.43
C GLY A 20 -18.71 -1.36 -28.68
N ASN A 21 -19.87 -0.70 -28.52
CA ASN A 21 -20.72 -0.30 -29.64
C ASN A 21 -20.30 1.04 -30.25
N LEU A 22 -19.79 1.99 -29.45
CA LEU A 22 -19.23 3.25 -29.97
C LEU A 22 -18.02 3.02 -30.88
N PHE A 23 -17.20 2.01 -30.56
CA PHE A 23 -16.03 1.63 -31.37
C PHE A 23 -16.43 1.07 -32.75
N LYS A 24 -17.61 0.44 -32.86
CA LYS A 24 -18.14 -0.05 -34.15
C LYS A 24 -18.72 1.06 -35.02
N GLU A 25 -19.40 2.05 -34.44
CA GLU A 25 -20.02 3.13 -35.21
C GLU A 25 -19.01 4.15 -35.73
N ILE A 26 -17.91 4.42 -35.01
CA ILE A 26 -16.88 5.39 -35.41
C ILE A 26 -15.97 4.83 -36.53
N PHE A 27 -15.67 3.52 -36.53
CA PHE A 27 -14.75 2.92 -37.49
C PHE A 27 -15.41 2.32 -38.74
N SER A 28 -16.75 2.18 -38.77
CA SER A 28 -17.45 1.62 -39.92
C SER A 28 -17.35 2.45 -41.22
N PRO A 29 -17.25 3.79 -41.20
CA PRO A 29 -17.09 4.58 -42.43
C PRO A 29 -15.64 4.61 -42.98
N LEU A 30 -14.64 4.36 -42.13
CA LEU A 30 -13.21 4.37 -42.50
C LEU A 30 -12.75 3.08 -43.20
N LEU A 31 -13.57 2.03 -43.16
CA LEU A 31 -13.30 0.73 -43.81
C LEU A 31 -13.73 0.65 -45.28
N ALA A 32 -14.27 1.73 -45.87
CA ALA A 32 -14.75 1.72 -47.26
C ALA A 32 -13.65 2.00 -48.31
N VAL A 33 -12.42 2.34 -47.92
CA VAL A 33 -11.33 2.64 -48.87
C VAL A 33 -10.03 1.95 -48.47
N SER A 34 -9.98 0.63 -48.59
CA SER A 34 -8.76 -0.08 -49.01
C SER A 34 -9.07 -1.56 -49.14
N SER A 35 -8.97 -2.07 -50.36
CA SER A 35 -8.96 -3.50 -50.68
C SER A 35 -7.74 -4.18 -50.05
N SER A 36 -7.87 -4.66 -48.81
CA SER A 36 -6.98 -5.66 -48.24
C SER A 36 -7.71 -6.40 -47.14
N THR A 37 -8.21 -7.59 -47.46
CA THR A 37 -8.97 -8.48 -46.58
C THR A 37 -8.12 -9.19 -45.51
N ASP A 38 -6.87 -8.79 -45.29
CA ASP A 38 -5.97 -9.47 -44.33
C ASP A 38 -5.94 -8.82 -42.94
N LEU A 39 -6.15 -7.51 -42.78
CA LEU A 39 -5.98 -6.87 -41.46
C LEU A 39 -7.06 -7.27 -40.45
N SER A 40 -8.32 -7.41 -40.89
CA SER A 40 -9.45 -7.69 -39.99
C SER A 40 -9.45 -9.11 -39.43
N ARG A 41 -8.84 -10.07 -40.14
CA ARG A 41 -8.65 -11.45 -39.65
C ARG A 41 -7.49 -11.56 -38.67
N THR A 42 -6.43 -10.79 -38.87
CA THR A 42 -5.27 -10.78 -37.95
C THR A 42 -5.66 -10.24 -36.58
N ILE A 43 -6.47 -9.18 -36.49
CA ILE A 43 -6.89 -8.61 -35.19
C ILE A 43 -7.79 -9.58 -34.40
N TYR A 44 -8.71 -10.30 -35.06
CA TYR A 44 -9.61 -11.25 -34.39
C TYR A 44 -8.91 -12.56 -33.99
N LEU A 45 -7.88 -12.99 -34.73
CA LEU A 45 -7.06 -14.16 -34.38
C LEU A 45 -6.01 -13.85 -33.29
N GLN A 46 -5.56 -12.60 -33.18
CA GLN A 46 -4.62 -12.17 -32.14
C GLN A 46 -5.20 -12.24 -30.71
N VAL A 47 -6.53 -12.13 -30.56
CA VAL A 47 -7.22 -12.24 -29.26
C VAL A 47 -7.23 -13.69 -28.74
N ASN A 48 -7.19 -14.69 -29.63
CA ASN A 48 -7.21 -16.11 -29.26
C ASN A 48 -5.83 -16.72 -29.03
N ASN A 49 -4.77 -16.10 -29.57
CA ASN A 49 -3.40 -16.54 -29.29
C ASN A 49 -2.86 -15.86 -28.03
N ASN A 50 -3.03 -16.58 -26.93
CA ASN A 50 -2.52 -16.35 -25.56
C ASN A 50 -1.04 -15.92 -25.41
N GLN A 51 -0.28 -15.66 -26.48
CA GLN A 51 1.12 -15.23 -26.41
C GLN A 51 1.31 -13.73 -26.22
N ILE A 52 0.47 -12.87 -26.82
CA ILE A 52 0.57 -11.41 -26.61
C ILE A 52 0.13 -11.05 -25.19
N TRP A 53 -0.95 -11.67 -24.71
CA TRP A 53 -1.37 -11.54 -23.31
C TRP A 53 -0.28 -12.06 -22.35
N LYS A 54 0.33 -13.22 -22.61
CA LYS A 54 1.42 -13.76 -21.76
C LYS A 54 2.65 -12.87 -21.68
N ARG A 55 3.02 -12.14 -22.74
CA ARG A 55 4.18 -11.24 -22.73
C ARG A 55 3.90 -9.93 -21.97
N CYS A 56 2.65 -9.44 -21.98
CA CYS A 56 2.24 -8.31 -21.13
C CYS A 56 2.10 -8.69 -19.64
N LEU A 57 1.82 -9.96 -19.33
CA LEU A 57 1.64 -10.48 -17.96
C LEU A 57 2.94 -10.61 -17.16
N ASN A 58 4.12 -10.58 -17.78
CA ASN A 58 5.43 -10.71 -17.13
C ASN A 58 6.24 -9.40 -17.12
N SER A 59 5.60 -8.24 -17.07
CA SER A 59 6.31 -6.97 -16.87
C SER A 59 6.57 -6.75 -15.39
N ASN A 60 7.78 -6.28 -15.04
CA ASN A 60 8.11 -5.97 -13.65
C ASN A 60 7.22 -4.82 -13.15
N HIS A 61 6.88 -4.77 -11.86
CA HIS A 61 6.04 -3.73 -11.26
C HIS A 61 6.53 -2.32 -11.65
N ARG A 62 7.85 -2.13 -11.61
CA ARG A 62 8.53 -0.90 -12.02
C ARG A 62 8.24 -0.52 -13.49
N GLU A 63 8.33 -1.49 -14.40
CA GLU A 63 8.07 -1.26 -15.82
C GLU A 63 6.61 -0.93 -16.10
N LYS A 64 5.70 -1.59 -15.39
CA LYS A 64 4.27 -1.32 -15.47
C LYS A 64 3.99 0.12 -15.04
N LEU A 65 4.50 0.54 -13.88
CA LEU A 65 4.28 1.89 -13.37
C LEU A 65 4.86 2.97 -14.29
N ASN A 66 6.07 2.73 -14.84
CA ASN A 66 6.67 3.64 -15.82
C ASN A 66 5.90 3.69 -17.14
N SER A 67 5.27 2.59 -17.54
CA SER A 67 4.37 2.60 -18.69
C SER A 67 3.12 3.45 -18.44
N GLU A 68 2.57 3.42 -17.22
CA GLU A 68 1.43 4.24 -16.81
C GLU A 68 1.79 5.72 -16.74
N LEU A 69 2.98 6.07 -16.23
CA LEU A 69 3.49 7.45 -16.25
C LEU A 69 3.62 7.97 -17.69
N ARG A 70 4.24 7.19 -18.59
CA ARG A 70 4.36 7.57 -20.00
C ARG A 70 2.98 7.80 -20.62
N LEU A 71 2.00 6.94 -20.32
CA LEU A 71 0.64 7.11 -20.79
C LEU A 71 0.01 8.40 -20.26
N ARG A 72 0.24 8.74 -18.98
CA ARG A 72 -0.22 10.00 -18.38
C ARG A 72 0.36 11.21 -19.13
N LEU A 73 1.66 11.21 -19.44
CA LEU A 73 2.29 12.27 -20.23
C LEU A 73 1.69 12.39 -21.65
N MET A 74 1.32 11.28 -22.29
CA MET A 74 0.60 11.33 -23.57
C MET A 74 -0.78 11.96 -23.42
N TYR A 75 -1.47 11.62 -22.33
CA TYR A 75 -2.80 12.13 -22.06
C TYR A 75 -2.79 13.63 -21.78
N ASP A 76 -1.81 14.12 -21.01
CA ASP A 76 -1.63 15.55 -20.76
C ASP A 76 -1.39 16.31 -22.06
N ARG A 77 -0.49 15.81 -22.91
CA ARG A 77 -0.28 16.39 -24.25
C ARG A 77 -1.55 16.38 -25.09
N TYR A 78 -2.30 15.26 -25.08
CA TYR A 78 -3.55 15.16 -25.80
C TYR A 78 -4.55 16.22 -25.32
N PHE A 79 -4.62 16.45 -24.01
CA PHE A 79 -5.48 17.47 -23.42
C PHE A 79 -5.05 18.88 -23.84
N ASP A 80 -3.76 19.21 -23.74
CA ASP A 80 -3.21 20.51 -24.12
C ASP A 80 -3.47 20.83 -25.59
N VAL A 81 -3.18 19.89 -26.50
CA VAL A 81 -3.44 20.04 -27.95
C VAL A 81 -4.94 20.20 -28.23
N THR A 82 -5.78 19.46 -27.51
CA THR A 82 -7.25 19.57 -27.66
C THR A 82 -7.75 20.93 -27.17
N GLN A 83 -7.16 21.47 -26.11
CA GLN A 83 -7.50 22.79 -25.58
C GLN A 83 -7.06 23.89 -26.56
N GLU A 84 -5.83 23.83 -27.06
CA GLU A 84 -5.31 24.76 -28.06
C GLU A 84 -6.17 24.73 -29.34
N LEU A 85 -6.52 23.54 -29.83
CA LEU A 85 -7.40 23.39 -30.99
C LEU A 85 -8.77 24.00 -30.73
N ARG A 86 -9.34 23.78 -29.54
CA ARG A 86 -10.63 24.39 -29.17
C ARG A 86 -10.54 25.91 -29.19
N ASP A 87 -9.51 26.49 -28.58
CA ASP A 87 -9.31 27.95 -28.54
C ASP A 87 -9.14 28.54 -29.95
N LEU A 88 -8.42 27.85 -30.85
CA LEU A 88 -8.28 28.22 -32.26
C LEU A 88 -9.60 28.16 -33.03
N TYR A 89 -10.48 27.19 -32.73
CA TYR A 89 -11.77 27.05 -33.40
C TYR A 89 -12.86 27.97 -32.83
N GLU A 90 -12.79 28.33 -31.55
CA GLU A 90 -13.68 29.31 -30.92
C GLU A 90 -13.50 30.72 -31.50
N ASP A 91 -12.34 31.01 -32.12
CA ASP A 91 -12.03 32.28 -32.81
C ASP A 91 -12.34 33.51 -31.94
N LYS A 92 -11.88 33.49 -30.67
CA LYS A 92 -12.11 34.57 -29.70
C LYS A 92 -11.67 35.95 -30.23
N ASP A 93 -10.62 35.96 -31.03
CA ASP A 93 -10.03 37.18 -31.61
C ASP A 93 -10.69 37.59 -32.94
N GLY A 94 -11.57 36.77 -33.51
CA GLY A 94 -12.26 37.02 -34.78
C GLY A 94 -11.36 37.05 -36.02
N LEU A 95 -10.08 36.71 -35.86
CA LEU A 95 -9.07 36.76 -36.91
C LEU A 95 -9.38 35.76 -38.01
N ARG A 96 -9.86 34.56 -37.65
CA ARG A 96 -10.23 33.55 -38.65
C ARG A 96 -11.40 34.03 -39.48
N LYS A 97 -12.42 34.63 -38.86
CA LYS A 97 -13.56 35.21 -39.59
C LYS A 97 -13.12 36.34 -40.53
N ALA A 98 -12.23 37.23 -40.07
CA ALA A 98 -11.68 38.28 -40.90
C ALA A 98 -10.88 37.71 -42.08
N ASP A 99 -10.05 36.69 -41.85
CA ASP A 99 -9.23 36.08 -42.90
C ASP A 99 -10.07 35.36 -43.97
N ILE A 100 -11.16 34.69 -43.55
CA ILE A 100 -12.14 34.10 -44.47
C ILE A 100 -12.84 35.17 -45.31
N GLN A 101 -13.20 36.31 -44.72
CA GLN A 101 -13.83 37.41 -45.46
C GLN A 101 -12.90 38.01 -46.51
N THR A 102 -11.61 38.15 -46.18
CA THR A 102 -10.60 38.65 -47.11
C THR A 102 -10.39 37.67 -48.26
N LEU A 103 -10.38 36.36 -47.98
CA LEU A 103 -10.24 35.32 -49.00
C LEU A 103 -11.49 35.15 -49.90
N SER A 104 -12.68 35.53 -49.44
CA SER A 104 -13.96 35.34 -50.14
C SER A 104 -14.43 36.58 -50.95
N GLY A 105 -13.52 37.51 -51.27
CA GLY A 105 -13.82 38.75 -52.00
C GLY A 105 -13.66 38.63 -53.53
N PRO A 106 -13.92 39.68 -54.34
CA PRO A 106 -13.80 39.62 -55.80
C PRO A 106 -12.37 39.35 -56.35
N ASN A 107 -11.33 39.47 -55.52
CA ASN A 107 -9.92 39.38 -55.88
C ASN A 107 -9.20 38.16 -55.27
N GLU A 108 -9.91 37.05 -55.03
CA GLU A 108 -9.42 35.84 -54.34
C GLU A 108 -8.07 35.34 -54.90
N PHE A 109 -7.93 35.33 -56.22
CA PHE A 109 -6.72 34.83 -56.88
C PHE A 109 -5.49 35.71 -56.64
N ASN A 110 -5.64 37.04 -56.67
CA ASN A 110 -4.52 37.95 -56.46
C ASN A 110 -4.00 37.83 -55.02
N GLU A 111 -4.92 37.76 -54.05
CA GLU A 111 -4.58 37.57 -52.65
C GLU A 111 -3.89 36.23 -52.40
N PHE A 112 -4.38 35.15 -53.02
CA PHE A 112 -3.73 33.85 -52.96
C PHE A 112 -2.30 33.88 -53.51
N TYR A 113 -2.08 34.50 -54.67
CA TYR A 113 -0.75 34.59 -55.28
C TYR A 113 0.21 35.46 -54.47
N ASP A 114 -0.27 36.54 -53.85
CA ASP A 114 0.54 37.37 -52.97
C ASP A 114 0.95 36.61 -51.69
N ARG A 115 0.03 35.88 -51.05
CA ARG A 115 0.35 35.00 -49.91
C ARG A 115 1.33 33.89 -50.30
N LEU A 116 1.13 33.25 -51.45
CA LEU A 116 2.06 32.22 -51.96
C LEU A 116 3.45 32.78 -52.24
N LYS A 117 3.54 34.02 -52.77
CA LYS A 117 4.81 34.69 -53.01
C LYS A 117 5.54 34.96 -51.69
N GLN A 118 4.84 35.43 -50.67
CA GLN A 118 5.39 35.63 -49.32
C GLN A 118 5.92 34.33 -48.72
N ILE A 119 5.16 33.22 -48.80
CA ILE A 119 5.59 31.90 -48.33
C ILE A 119 6.86 31.44 -49.06
N LYS A 120 6.90 31.56 -50.39
CA LYS A 120 8.09 31.22 -51.19
C LYS A 120 9.31 32.07 -50.84
N GLU A 121 9.10 33.34 -50.50
CA GLU A 121 10.18 34.24 -50.10
C GLU A 121 10.66 33.94 -48.68
N PHE A 122 9.76 33.56 -47.76
CA PHE A 122 10.08 33.08 -46.42
C PHE A 122 10.97 31.84 -46.46
N HIS A 123 10.58 30.79 -47.19
CA HIS A 123 11.41 29.57 -47.33
C HIS A 123 12.73 29.83 -48.06
N ARG A 124 12.79 30.85 -48.92
CA ARG A 124 14.06 31.27 -49.56
C ARG A 124 15.01 31.93 -48.57
N LYS A 125 14.47 32.70 -47.60
CA LYS A 125 15.25 33.36 -46.54
C LYS A 125 15.65 32.39 -45.43
N HIS A 126 14.84 31.36 -45.17
CA HIS A 126 15.08 30.35 -44.12
C HIS A 126 15.25 28.93 -44.71
N PRO A 127 16.33 28.67 -45.48
CA PRO A 127 16.53 27.36 -46.12
C PRO A 127 16.87 26.22 -45.15
N GLY A 128 17.24 26.54 -43.90
CA GLY A 128 17.58 25.55 -42.86
C GLY A 128 16.43 25.24 -41.89
N GLU A 129 15.25 25.85 -42.06
CA GLU A 129 14.10 25.62 -41.19
C GLU A 129 13.41 24.31 -41.59
N ILE A 130 13.69 23.26 -40.84
CA ILE A 130 13.11 21.93 -41.06
C ILE A 130 11.71 21.93 -40.47
N CYS A 131 10.69 21.75 -41.31
CA CYS A 131 9.34 21.46 -40.84
C CYS A 131 9.37 20.11 -40.11
N VAL A 132 9.19 20.14 -38.78
CA VAL A 132 9.12 18.93 -37.97
C VAL A 132 7.76 18.28 -38.25
N PRO A 133 7.71 17.14 -38.96
CA PRO A 133 6.45 16.50 -39.25
C PRO A 133 5.86 15.93 -37.97
N MET A 134 4.54 15.79 -37.91
CA MET A 134 3.86 15.16 -36.76
C MET A 134 4.43 13.78 -36.43
N SER A 135 4.95 13.06 -37.43
CA SER A 135 5.63 11.76 -37.25
C SER A 135 6.87 11.82 -36.35
N ALA A 136 7.57 12.95 -36.30
CA ALA A 136 8.76 13.11 -35.46
C ALA A 136 8.44 13.05 -33.96
N GLU A 137 7.21 13.39 -33.55
CA GLU A 137 6.79 13.25 -32.16
C GLU A 137 6.60 11.78 -31.78
N PHE A 138 6.02 10.98 -32.68
CA PHE A 138 5.89 9.54 -32.48
C PHE A 138 7.25 8.85 -32.43
N GLU A 139 8.21 9.32 -33.22
CA GLU A 139 9.60 8.84 -33.19
C GLU A 139 10.27 9.16 -31.85
N LYS A 140 10.10 10.37 -31.32
CA LYS A 140 10.58 10.72 -29.97
C LYS A 140 9.98 9.85 -28.87
N TYR A 141 8.71 9.48 -28.97
CA TYR A 141 8.08 8.57 -28.00
C TYR A 141 8.60 7.15 -28.10
N LYS A 142 8.99 6.72 -29.30
CA LYS A 142 9.68 5.45 -29.52
C LYS A 142 11.10 5.50 -28.95
N GLU A 143 11.84 6.59 -29.20
CA GLU A 143 13.18 6.82 -28.64
C GLU A 143 13.16 6.84 -27.10
N MET A 144 12.20 7.52 -26.47
CA MET A 144 12.01 7.50 -25.00
C MET A 144 11.75 6.10 -24.42
N ARG A 145 11.29 5.15 -25.24
CA ARG A 145 11.07 3.75 -24.83
C ARG A 145 12.30 2.88 -25.06
N GLU A 146 13.03 3.11 -26.15
CA GLU A 146 14.10 2.25 -26.63
C GLU A 146 15.49 2.69 -26.14
N ARG A 147 15.70 3.98 -25.85
CA ARG A 147 16.98 4.50 -25.33
C ARG A 147 17.00 4.45 -23.79
N PRO A 148 17.96 3.73 -23.18
CA PRO A 148 18.06 3.62 -21.72
C PRO A 148 18.23 4.97 -21.00
N GLU A 149 18.99 5.90 -21.58
CA GLU A 149 19.23 7.24 -20.96
C GLU A 149 17.94 8.07 -20.87
N GLU A 150 17.15 8.10 -21.95
CA GLU A 150 15.87 8.82 -21.98
C GLU A 150 14.78 8.09 -21.18
N ALA A 151 14.79 6.74 -21.19
CA ALA A 151 13.89 5.94 -20.37
C ALA A 151 14.16 6.12 -18.86
N ASN A 152 15.43 6.23 -18.48
CA ASN A 152 15.84 6.48 -17.08
C ASN A 152 15.53 7.92 -16.62
N ALA A 153 15.47 8.89 -17.54
CA ALA A 153 15.06 10.26 -17.23
C ALA A 153 13.55 10.38 -16.95
N VAL A 154 12.75 9.38 -17.34
CA VAL A 154 11.29 9.31 -17.10
C VAL A 154 10.97 8.22 -16.06
N LEU A 155 11.86 8.06 -15.07
CA LEU A 155 11.57 7.23 -13.89
C LEU A 155 10.80 8.06 -12.87
N ILE A 156 9.84 7.42 -12.22
CA ILE A 156 9.19 8.02 -11.06
C ILE A 156 10.15 7.88 -9.87
N ASP A 157 10.47 9.01 -9.23
CA ASP A 157 11.26 9.01 -8.00
C ASP A 157 10.41 8.42 -6.88
N PHE A 158 10.87 7.36 -6.23
CA PHE A 158 10.32 6.80 -5.00
C PHE A 158 11.42 6.68 -3.95
N SER A 159 11.06 6.75 -2.67
CA SER A 159 11.98 6.35 -1.61
C SER A 159 12.18 4.84 -1.64
N ASP A 160 13.34 4.37 -1.20
CA ASP A 160 13.67 2.94 -1.12
C ASP A 160 12.66 2.19 -0.23
N GLU A 161 12.20 2.81 0.86
CA GLU A 161 11.19 2.21 1.76
C GLU A 161 9.79 2.13 1.11
N GLU A 162 9.51 2.94 0.08
CA GLU A 162 8.26 2.88 -0.69
C GLU A 162 8.27 1.74 -1.73
N GLY A 163 9.45 1.18 -2.04
CA GLY A 163 9.59 0.04 -2.95
C GLY A 163 8.98 0.29 -4.34
N TYR A 164 9.28 1.46 -4.93
CA TYR A 164 8.73 1.91 -6.22
C TYR A 164 7.19 1.98 -6.28
N GLY A 165 6.57 2.40 -5.19
CA GLY A 165 5.11 2.53 -5.07
C GLY A 165 4.40 1.28 -4.57
N ARG A 166 5.13 0.24 -4.16
CA ARG A 166 4.55 -0.97 -3.58
C ARG A 166 4.09 -0.77 -2.13
N TYR A 167 4.86 -0.02 -1.35
CA TYR A 167 4.66 0.20 0.07
C TYR A 167 4.50 1.68 0.38
N LEU A 168 3.89 1.97 1.52
CA LEU A 168 3.74 3.33 2.07
C LEU A 168 4.80 3.53 3.16
N ASP A 169 5.59 4.60 3.05
CA ASP A 169 6.42 5.06 4.16
C ASP A 169 5.66 6.08 5.00
N LEU A 170 5.00 5.59 6.05
CA LEU A 170 4.26 6.42 6.99
C LEU A 170 5.05 6.70 8.28
N HIS A 171 6.35 6.41 8.33
CA HIS A 171 7.11 6.48 9.58
C HIS A 171 7.23 7.92 10.11
N ASP A 172 7.45 8.89 9.23
CA ASP A 172 7.52 10.30 9.61
C ASP A 172 6.16 10.88 10.00
N VAL A 173 5.10 10.47 9.31
CA VAL A 173 3.73 10.84 9.68
C VAL A 173 3.34 10.24 11.04
N TYR A 174 3.76 9.00 11.32
CA TYR A 174 3.56 8.34 12.61
C TYR A 174 4.26 9.07 13.76
N LYS A 175 5.48 9.59 13.56
CA LYS A 175 6.15 10.44 14.57
C LYS A 175 5.32 11.68 14.90
N LYS A 176 4.69 12.30 13.89
CA LYS A 176 3.79 13.46 14.09
C LYS A 176 2.50 13.05 14.82
N TYR A 177 1.94 11.88 14.52
CA TYR A 177 0.78 11.32 15.24
C TYR A 177 1.06 11.16 16.74
N LEU A 178 2.23 10.64 17.12
CA LEU A 178 2.62 10.49 18.52
C LEU A 178 2.73 11.82 19.28
N ASN A 179 2.93 12.93 18.57
CA ASN A 179 3.00 14.27 19.15
C ASN A 179 1.61 14.89 19.40
N VAL A 180 0.52 14.26 18.92
CA VAL A 180 -0.85 14.74 19.15
C VAL A 180 -1.25 14.48 20.61
N LYS A 181 -1.61 15.55 21.32
CA LYS A 181 -1.93 15.47 22.76
C LYS A 181 -3.24 14.70 23.01
N GLY A 182 -3.18 13.77 23.97
CA GLY A 182 -4.36 13.04 24.46
C GLY A 182 -4.74 11.82 23.64
N VAL A 183 -4.02 11.50 22.56
CA VAL A 183 -4.20 10.28 21.77
C VAL A 183 -3.37 9.15 22.41
N PRO A 184 -3.89 7.91 22.50
CA PRO A 184 -3.12 6.79 23.03
C PRO A 184 -1.87 6.55 22.16
N ARG A 185 -0.74 6.26 22.83
CA ARG A 185 0.47 5.80 22.14
C ARG A 185 0.22 4.38 21.67
N ILE A 186 0.25 4.19 20.36
CA ILE A 186 0.05 2.90 19.68
C ILE A 186 1.32 2.58 18.90
N ASP A 187 1.55 1.30 18.63
CA ASP A 187 2.69 0.85 17.84
C ASP A 187 2.51 1.19 16.35
N TYR A 188 3.61 1.23 15.60
CA TYR A 188 3.61 1.59 14.17
C TYR A 188 2.68 0.70 13.33
N LEU A 189 2.69 -0.62 13.59
CA LEU A 189 1.84 -1.58 12.87
C LEU A 189 0.34 -1.33 13.14
N THR A 190 0.01 -1.01 14.39
CA THR A 190 -1.34 -0.63 14.80
C THR A 190 -1.77 0.68 14.14
N TYR A 191 -0.85 1.66 14.04
CA TYR A 191 -1.09 2.91 13.35
C TYR A 191 -1.39 2.72 11.85
N ILE A 192 -0.57 1.95 11.11
CA ILE A 192 -0.82 1.70 9.68
C ILE A 192 -2.19 1.02 9.47
N SER A 193 -2.61 0.18 10.40
CA SER A 193 -3.87 -0.55 10.32
C SER A 193 -5.10 0.33 10.55
N PHE A 194 -4.95 1.48 11.22
CA PHE A 194 -6.07 2.29 11.70
C PHE A 194 -5.94 3.80 11.40
N PHE A 195 -4.96 4.25 10.59
CA PHE A 195 -4.84 5.67 10.26
C PHE A 195 -6.05 6.23 9.49
N ASP A 196 -6.84 5.34 8.87
CA ASP A 196 -8.12 5.65 8.22
C ASP A 196 -9.29 5.75 9.22
N ARG A 197 -9.12 5.39 10.50
CA ARG A 197 -10.18 5.44 11.51
C ARG A 197 -10.17 6.74 12.30
N LEU A 198 -10.18 7.86 11.59
CA LEU A 198 -10.16 9.21 12.20
C LEU A 198 -11.42 9.52 13.03
N TYR A 199 -12.48 8.72 12.90
CA TYR A 199 -13.72 8.86 13.65
C TYR A 199 -13.60 8.39 15.12
N ASP A 200 -12.60 7.58 15.45
CA ASP A 200 -12.35 7.12 16.84
C ASP A 200 -11.71 8.22 17.71
N ILE A 201 -11.14 9.25 17.07
CA ILE A 201 -10.49 10.37 17.77
C ILE A 201 -11.56 11.36 18.23
N SER A 202 -11.71 11.49 19.55
CA SER A 202 -12.64 12.47 20.15
C SER A 202 -12.39 13.89 19.65
N ARG A 203 -13.47 14.65 19.46
CA ARG A 203 -13.47 16.05 19.00
C ARG A 203 -12.59 16.96 19.86
N ASP A 204 -12.50 16.71 21.17
CA ASP A 204 -11.70 17.51 22.09
C ASP A 204 -10.18 17.43 21.80
N LYS A 205 -9.76 16.37 21.11
CA LYS A 205 -8.37 16.12 20.74
C LYS A 205 -8.02 16.66 19.34
N LYS A 206 -9.03 17.10 18.57
CA LYS A 206 -8.89 17.67 17.22
C LYS A 206 -8.47 19.14 17.26
N GLY A 207 -7.29 19.39 17.81
CA GLY A 207 -6.68 20.72 17.92
C GLY A 207 -5.72 21.05 16.77
N ILE A 208 -4.90 22.09 16.96
CA ILE A 208 -3.94 22.58 15.96
C ILE A 208 -2.89 21.50 15.60
N ALA A 209 -2.36 20.79 16.60
CA ALA A 209 -1.39 19.73 16.37
C ALA A 209 -1.97 18.56 15.54
N TYR A 210 -3.26 18.28 15.73
CA TYR A 210 -3.96 17.27 14.94
C TYR A 210 -4.18 17.74 13.50
N LYS A 211 -4.58 19.00 13.29
CA LYS A 211 -4.69 19.59 11.95
C LYS A 211 -3.37 19.50 11.19
N ALA A 212 -2.25 19.87 11.82
CA ALA A 212 -0.92 19.78 11.21
C ALA A 212 -0.51 18.34 10.86
N TYR A 213 -0.89 17.36 11.70
CA TYR A 213 -0.72 15.94 11.38
C TYR A 213 -1.55 15.53 10.15
N LEU A 214 -2.82 15.95 10.06
CA LEU A 214 -3.67 15.63 8.91
C LEU A 214 -3.17 16.27 7.62
N GLU A 215 -2.68 17.52 7.67
CA GLU A 215 -2.10 18.20 6.50
C GLU A 215 -0.87 17.45 5.98
N GLU A 216 -0.01 16.95 6.88
CA GLU A 216 1.14 16.13 6.48
C GLU A 216 0.70 14.80 5.87
N LEU A 217 -0.21 14.09 6.55
CA LEU A 217 -0.70 12.80 6.07
C LEU A 217 -1.35 12.94 4.69
N LEU A 218 -2.16 13.99 4.52
CA LEU A 218 -2.81 14.31 3.26
C LEU A 218 -1.78 14.62 2.17
N GLY A 219 -0.82 15.50 2.44
CA GLY A 219 0.23 15.86 1.48
C GLY A 219 1.07 14.66 1.05
N TYR A 220 1.42 13.78 2.00
CA TYR A 220 2.11 12.53 1.69
C TYR A 220 1.26 11.61 0.81
N LEU A 221 -0.01 11.35 1.19
CA LEU A 221 -0.89 10.46 0.43
C LEU A 221 -1.17 11.00 -0.98
N GLU A 222 -1.36 12.31 -1.15
CA GLU A 222 -1.58 12.92 -2.47
C GLU A 222 -0.35 12.76 -3.37
N ASN A 223 0.84 13.05 -2.84
CA ASN A 223 2.09 12.87 -3.57
C ASN A 223 2.39 11.40 -3.88
N PHE A 224 2.08 10.49 -2.95
CA PHE A 224 2.22 9.06 -3.16
C PHE A 224 1.28 8.56 -4.25
N VAL A 225 -0.01 8.91 -4.20
CA VAL A 225 -1.00 8.45 -5.20
C VAL A 225 -0.70 9.05 -6.58
N SER A 226 -0.28 10.31 -6.68
CA SER A 226 0.09 10.91 -7.97
C SER A 226 1.24 10.16 -8.65
N ARG A 227 2.15 9.58 -7.86
CA ARG A 227 3.28 8.78 -8.34
C ARG A 227 2.92 7.31 -8.56
N ALA A 228 2.19 6.69 -7.63
CA ALA A 228 1.87 5.27 -7.65
C ALA A 228 0.68 4.92 -8.57
N ARG A 229 -0.15 5.90 -8.92
CA ARG A 229 -1.27 5.77 -9.87
C ARG A 229 -1.38 7.02 -10.75
N PRO A 230 -0.44 7.26 -11.68
CA PRO A 230 -0.38 8.51 -12.46
C PRO A 230 -1.62 8.79 -13.32
N ILE A 231 -2.39 7.76 -13.67
CA ILE A 231 -3.57 7.86 -14.53
C ILE A 231 -4.81 8.38 -13.76
N VAL A 232 -4.82 8.27 -12.44
CA VAL A 232 -5.97 8.69 -11.62
C VAL A 232 -6.01 10.22 -11.55
N ASP A 233 -7.15 10.80 -11.90
CA ASP A 233 -7.40 12.24 -11.74
C ASP A 233 -7.69 12.55 -10.27
N LEU A 234 -6.67 13.01 -9.55
CA LEU A 234 -6.79 13.41 -8.14
C LEU A 234 -7.71 14.61 -7.93
N GLU A 235 -7.88 15.48 -8.93
CA GLU A 235 -8.74 16.66 -8.82
C GLU A 235 -10.21 16.24 -8.86
N GLU A 236 -10.57 15.36 -9.79
CA GLU A 236 -11.91 14.77 -9.86
C GLU A 236 -12.24 14.01 -8.57
N GLU A 237 -11.30 13.20 -8.09
CA GLU A 237 -11.46 12.43 -6.85
C GLU A 237 -11.65 13.32 -5.62
N THR A 238 -10.89 14.42 -5.53
CA THR A 238 -11.04 15.41 -4.46
C THR A 238 -12.39 16.11 -4.54
N LYS A 239 -12.83 16.47 -5.74
CA LYS A 239 -14.13 17.11 -5.96
C LYS A 239 -15.29 16.20 -5.59
N GLU A 240 -15.23 14.92 -5.95
CA GLU A 240 -16.25 13.94 -5.57
C GLU A 240 -16.29 13.75 -4.05
N ALA A 241 -15.13 13.66 -3.40
CA ALA A 241 -15.02 13.56 -1.95
C ALA A 241 -15.61 14.79 -1.23
N LEU A 242 -15.32 16.00 -1.71
CA LEU A 242 -15.88 17.24 -1.15
C LEU A 242 -17.39 17.36 -1.38
N ALA A 243 -17.92 16.92 -2.53
CA ALA A 243 -19.35 16.89 -2.78
C ALA A 243 -20.07 15.91 -1.84
N LYS A 244 -19.51 14.70 -1.65
CA LYS A 244 -20.01 13.72 -0.66
C LYS A 244 -19.94 14.30 0.76
N PHE A 245 -18.86 14.98 1.10
CA PHE A 245 -18.71 15.64 2.40
C PHE A 245 -19.79 16.68 2.65
N GLU A 246 -20.06 17.61 1.72
CA GLU A 246 -21.07 18.66 1.93
C GLU A 246 -22.48 18.07 2.10
N THR A 247 -22.81 17.01 1.38
CA THR A 247 -24.09 16.30 1.57
C THR A 247 -24.18 15.64 2.95
N GLN A 248 -23.12 14.96 3.42
CA GLN A 248 -23.09 14.33 4.74
C GLN A 248 -23.03 15.37 5.89
N TRP A 249 -22.35 16.49 5.66
CA TRP A 249 -22.19 17.58 6.62
C TRP A 249 -23.52 18.30 6.86
N THR A 250 -24.27 18.60 5.79
CA THR A 250 -25.61 19.20 5.88
C THR A 250 -26.62 18.27 6.57
N GLN A 251 -26.50 16.96 6.36
CA GLN A 251 -27.32 15.95 7.02
C GLN A 251 -26.88 15.64 8.47
N GLY A 252 -25.67 16.04 8.86
CA GLY A 252 -25.09 15.72 10.18
C GLY A 252 -24.74 14.25 10.37
N THR A 253 -24.50 13.52 9.27
CA THR A 253 -24.17 12.09 9.23
C THR A 253 -22.68 11.82 9.04
N PHE A 254 -21.85 12.87 8.94
CA PHE A 254 -20.41 12.74 8.74
C PHE A 254 -19.73 11.99 9.92
N PRO A 255 -18.97 10.91 9.65
CA PRO A 255 -18.35 10.07 10.68
C PRO A 255 -17.50 10.86 11.68
N GLY A 256 -17.67 10.63 12.99
CA GLY A 256 -16.93 11.34 14.04
C GLY A 256 -17.39 12.77 14.33
N TRP A 257 -18.35 13.32 13.56
CA TRP A 257 -18.85 14.69 13.69
C TRP A 257 -20.38 14.81 13.83
N GLY A 258 -21.11 13.70 13.71
CA GLY A 258 -22.58 13.68 13.84
C GLY A 258 -23.12 14.04 15.23
N ARG A 259 -24.42 14.30 15.32
CA ARG A 259 -25.11 14.74 16.56
C ARG A 259 -25.00 13.75 17.72
N GLU A 260 -24.85 12.46 17.41
CA GLU A 260 -24.70 11.39 18.42
C GLU A 260 -23.35 11.46 19.14
N ALA A 261 -22.29 11.93 18.48
CA ALA A 261 -20.98 12.16 19.11
C ALA A 261 -21.02 13.29 20.14
N ALA A 262 -21.96 14.23 20.03
CA ALA A 262 -22.22 15.24 21.06
C ALA A 262 -23.10 14.71 22.22
N SER A 263 -23.91 13.67 21.98
CA SER A 263 -24.81 13.07 22.96
C SER A 263 -24.04 12.26 24.03
N ALA A 264 -22.91 11.64 23.65
CA ALA A 264 -22.04 10.92 24.58
C ALA A 264 -21.41 11.82 25.66
N LEU A 265 -21.39 13.15 25.45
CA LEU A 265 -20.83 14.13 26.39
C LEU A 265 -21.88 14.72 27.36
N ALA A 266 -23.18 14.41 27.21
CA ALA A 266 -24.26 15.06 27.97
C ALA A 266 -24.88 14.21 29.09
N HIS A 267 -24.61 12.91 29.19
CA HIS A 267 -25.25 12.02 30.17
C HIS A 267 -24.33 11.63 31.35
N GLY A 268 -23.65 12.61 31.95
CA GLY A 268 -22.99 12.41 33.25
C GLY A 268 -23.95 12.34 34.46
N GLY A 269 -25.27 12.43 34.22
CA GLY A 269 -26.29 12.44 35.26
C GLY A 269 -27.42 11.44 34.97
N ALA A 270 -27.84 10.69 35.99
CA ALA A 270 -28.99 9.79 35.90
C ALA A 270 -30.30 10.59 35.95
N HIS A 271 -31.23 10.29 35.02
CA HIS A 271 -32.56 10.90 35.01
C HIS A 271 -33.33 10.50 36.28
N LEU A 272 -33.89 11.49 37.00
CA LEU A 272 -34.73 11.28 38.17
C LEU A 272 -36.17 11.63 37.81
N ASP A 273 -37.08 10.67 37.97
CA ASP A 273 -38.51 10.92 37.77
C ASP A 273 -39.08 11.73 38.95
N LEU A 274 -39.59 12.94 38.65
CA LEU A 274 -40.11 13.89 39.63
C LEU A 274 -41.60 13.67 39.92
N THR A 275 -42.29 12.80 39.17
CA THR A 275 -43.72 12.52 39.36
C THR A 275 -43.99 11.82 40.69
N ALA A 276 -43.04 11.00 41.16
CA ALA A 276 -43.14 10.23 42.41
C ALA A 276 -43.01 11.04 43.71
N PHE A 277 -42.60 12.31 43.63
CA PHE A 277 -42.39 13.18 44.79
C PHE A 277 -43.53 14.20 44.89
N THR A 278 -43.97 14.54 46.09
CA THR A 278 -45.09 15.49 46.32
C THR A 278 -44.64 16.85 46.82
N ALA A 279 -43.42 16.96 47.35
CA ALA A 279 -42.82 18.20 47.82
C ALA A 279 -41.30 18.25 47.58
N TRP A 280 -40.69 19.45 47.66
CA TRP A 280 -39.25 19.61 47.42
C TRP A 280 -38.41 19.10 48.61
N GLU A 281 -39.00 19.02 49.80
CA GLU A 281 -38.42 18.48 51.02
C GLU A 281 -38.09 16.98 50.88
N GLU A 282 -38.93 16.24 50.14
CA GLU A 282 -38.69 14.82 49.84
C GLU A 282 -37.51 14.64 48.88
N LEU A 283 -37.31 15.57 47.94
CA LEU A 283 -36.14 15.59 47.06
C LEU A 283 -34.85 15.94 47.81
N ALA A 284 -34.93 16.81 48.83
CA ALA A 284 -33.80 17.12 49.70
C ALA A 284 -33.29 15.87 50.43
N SER A 285 -34.19 14.96 50.81
CA SER A 285 -33.86 13.71 51.50
C SER A 285 -33.01 12.73 50.67
N LEU A 286 -33.01 12.87 49.33
CA LEU A 286 -32.23 12.03 48.41
C LEU A 286 -30.72 12.30 48.47
N GLY A 287 -30.31 13.38 49.13
CA GLY A 287 -28.90 13.72 49.33
C GLY A 287 -28.28 14.51 48.16
N LEU A 288 -27.11 15.08 48.46
CA LEU A 288 -26.45 16.05 47.60
C LEU A 288 -26.02 15.48 46.25
N ASP A 289 -25.55 14.23 46.23
CA ASP A 289 -25.02 13.58 45.02
C ASP A 289 -26.12 13.21 44.04
N ARG A 290 -27.29 12.76 44.53
CA ARG A 290 -28.43 12.42 43.68
C ARG A 290 -29.11 13.66 43.10
N LEU A 291 -29.15 14.76 43.85
CA LEU A 291 -29.61 16.05 43.34
C LEU A 291 -28.63 16.65 42.33
N LYS A 292 -27.32 16.50 42.56
CA LYS A 292 -26.29 16.94 41.62
C LYS A 292 -26.38 16.16 40.30
N SER A 293 -26.52 14.84 40.37
CA SER A 293 -26.65 14.01 39.16
C SER A 293 -27.94 14.31 38.38
N ALA A 294 -29.07 14.49 39.06
CA ALA A 294 -30.34 14.87 38.42
C ALA A 294 -30.30 16.29 37.81
N LEU A 295 -29.69 17.26 38.48
CA LEU A 295 -29.51 18.62 37.94
C LEU A 295 -28.54 18.64 36.75
N LEU A 296 -27.46 17.86 36.80
CA LEU A 296 -26.55 17.67 35.66
C LEU A 296 -27.26 17.01 34.48
N ALA A 297 -28.11 16.00 34.72
CA ALA A 297 -28.91 15.35 33.69
C ALA A 297 -29.84 16.33 32.96
N LEU A 298 -30.30 17.38 33.66
CA LEU A 298 -31.13 18.46 33.11
C LEU A 298 -30.33 19.68 32.65
N GLY A 299 -28.99 19.65 32.71
CA GLY A 299 -28.11 20.76 32.31
C GLY A 299 -28.18 22.00 33.20
N LEU A 300 -28.68 21.87 34.43
CA LEU A 300 -28.85 22.97 35.39
C LEU A 300 -27.63 23.13 36.30
N LYS A 301 -27.37 24.39 36.72
CA LYS A 301 -26.27 24.70 37.64
C LYS A 301 -26.47 23.99 38.98
N CYS A 302 -25.41 23.33 39.45
CA CYS A 302 -25.38 22.55 40.69
C CYS A 302 -24.83 23.33 41.90
N GLY A 303 -24.67 24.65 41.80
CA GLY A 303 -24.22 25.49 42.92
C GLY A 303 -25.32 25.71 43.96
N GLY A 304 -24.93 26.01 45.20
CA GLY A 304 -25.84 26.33 46.29
C GLY A 304 -26.01 25.22 47.34
N THR A 305 -26.83 25.53 48.34
CA THR A 305 -27.19 24.61 49.44
C THR A 305 -28.06 23.46 48.94
N LEU A 306 -28.19 22.40 49.74
CA LEU A 306 -28.97 21.21 49.38
C LEU A 306 -30.45 21.56 49.12
N GLU A 307 -31.02 22.48 49.90
CA GLU A 307 -32.39 22.97 49.71
C GLU A 307 -32.54 23.75 48.39
N GLU A 308 -31.58 24.61 48.06
CA GLU A 308 -31.59 25.38 46.81
C GLU A 308 -31.53 24.46 45.58
N ARG A 309 -30.78 23.36 45.66
CA ARG A 309 -30.74 22.34 44.59
C ARG A 309 -32.05 21.59 44.47
N ALA A 310 -32.64 21.16 45.59
CA ALA A 310 -33.93 20.47 45.61
C ALA A 310 -35.07 21.35 45.08
N ARG A 311 -35.14 22.62 45.49
CA ARG A 311 -36.11 23.59 44.95
C ARG A 311 -35.92 23.86 43.47
N ARG A 312 -34.67 23.93 42.99
CA ARG A 312 -34.35 24.13 41.56
C ARG A 312 -34.79 22.94 40.70
N LEU A 313 -34.56 21.72 41.21
CA LEU A 313 -35.03 20.50 40.56
C LEU A 313 -36.57 20.37 40.65
N TRP A 314 -37.18 20.79 41.76
CA TRP A 314 -38.64 20.79 41.89
C TRP A 314 -39.32 21.80 40.96
N ALA A 315 -38.71 22.96 40.74
CA ALA A 315 -39.22 23.98 39.83
C ALA A 315 -39.34 23.49 38.38
N THR A 316 -38.57 22.48 37.97
CA THR A 316 -38.71 21.87 36.64
C THR A 316 -39.95 20.96 36.53
N LYS A 317 -40.51 20.47 37.65
CA LYS A 317 -41.73 19.67 37.68
C LYS A 317 -42.97 20.46 37.24
N ALA A 318 -43.08 21.74 37.61
CA ALA A 318 -44.23 22.59 37.27
C ALA A 318 -44.30 22.96 35.77
N ASN A 319 -43.21 22.78 35.03
CA ASN A 319 -43.06 23.18 33.64
C ASN A 319 -43.25 22.03 32.63
N HIS A 320 -43.80 20.90 33.08
CA HIS A 320 -43.85 19.62 32.34
C HIS A 320 -44.76 19.57 31.08
N SER A 321 -45.39 20.68 30.67
CA SER A 321 -46.27 20.74 29.50
C SER A 321 -45.71 21.50 28.30
N LYS A 322 -44.51 22.10 28.41
CA LYS A 322 -43.79 22.60 27.23
C LYS A 322 -42.54 21.78 27.12
N SER A 323 -42.49 20.93 26.09
CA SER A 323 -41.24 20.36 25.60
C SER A 323 -40.18 21.45 25.56
N PHE A 324 -39.21 21.39 26.48
CA PHE A 324 -37.99 22.19 26.41
C PHE A 324 -37.07 21.59 25.33
N ALA A 325 -37.62 21.35 24.14
CA ALA A 325 -36.88 21.18 22.90
C ALA A 325 -36.66 22.55 22.21
N LYS A 326 -36.38 23.58 23.01
CA LYS A 326 -35.84 24.84 22.52
C LYS A 326 -34.57 25.15 23.27
N THR A 327 -33.47 25.02 22.52
CA THR A 327 -32.19 25.68 22.76
C THR A 327 -31.64 25.47 24.17
N ALA A 328 -31.07 24.29 24.42
CA ALA A 328 -29.97 24.20 25.36
C ALA A 328 -28.91 25.21 24.87
N ALA A 329 -28.77 26.30 25.60
CA ALA A 329 -27.72 27.28 25.48
C ALA A 329 -26.38 26.62 25.83
N TRP A 330 -25.89 25.77 24.93
CA TRP A 330 -24.47 25.78 24.63
C TRP A 330 -24.20 27.10 23.94
N GLY A 331 -23.22 27.84 24.45
CA GLY A 331 -22.80 29.09 23.85
C GLY A 331 -22.71 28.92 22.35
N HIS A 332 -23.24 29.90 21.62
CA HIS A 332 -23.00 30.06 20.19
C HIS A 332 -21.53 29.70 19.95
N VAL A 333 -21.25 28.54 19.34
CA VAL A 333 -19.88 28.23 18.92
C VAL A 333 -19.54 29.41 18.01
N PRO A 334 -18.50 30.21 18.32
CA PRO A 334 -18.19 31.37 17.51
C PRO A 334 -18.12 30.92 16.05
N PRO A 335 -18.70 31.67 15.10
CA PRO A 335 -18.70 31.27 13.68
C PRO A 335 -17.31 30.83 13.21
N ALA A 336 -16.26 31.53 13.67
CA ALA A 336 -14.86 31.21 13.42
C ALA A 336 -14.39 29.85 13.97
N LEU A 337 -14.92 29.37 15.10
CA LEU A 337 -14.60 28.04 15.64
C LEU A 337 -15.36 26.95 14.87
N SER A 338 -16.59 27.23 14.44
CA SER A 338 -17.35 26.31 13.58
C SER A 338 -16.67 26.13 12.22
N GLU A 339 -16.11 27.20 11.65
CA GLU A 339 -15.38 27.19 10.38
C GLU A 339 -14.07 26.40 10.50
N LYS A 340 -13.27 26.65 11.55
CA LYS A 340 -12.06 25.86 11.84
C LYS A 340 -12.32 24.37 12.02
N LEU A 341 -13.44 24.00 12.66
CA LEU A 341 -13.82 22.61 12.81
C LEU A 341 -14.27 21.99 11.48
N LYS A 342 -14.95 22.77 10.64
CA LYS A 342 -15.30 22.35 9.28
C LYS A 342 -14.05 22.11 8.43
N GLU A 343 -13.03 22.97 8.52
CA GLU A 343 -11.74 22.76 7.85
C GLU A 343 -11.09 21.42 8.22
N ILE A 344 -11.07 21.07 9.51
CA ILE A 344 -10.54 19.78 9.95
C ILE A 344 -11.35 18.63 9.36
N ALA A 345 -12.69 18.73 9.40
CA ALA A 345 -13.57 17.72 8.83
C ALA A 345 -13.39 17.56 7.30
N THR A 346 -13.12 18.66 6.57
CA THR A 346 -12.81 18.61 5.14
C THR A 346 -11.50 17.88 4.84
N LEU A 347 -10.48 18.03 5.70
CA LEU A 347 -9.23 17.29 5.56
C LEU A 347 -9.46 15.80 5.80
N GLU A 348 -10.26 15.44 6.82
CA GLU A 348 -10.63 14.05 7.09
C GLU A 348 -11.39 13.41 5.92
N ALA A 349 -12.32 14.14 5.29
CA ALA A 349 -13.03 13.67 4.11
C ALA A 349 -12.11 13.30 2.95
N ARG A 350 -11.10 14.14 2.67
CA ARG A 350 -10.09 13.87 1.64
C ARG A 350 -9.24 12.65 2.00
N ILE A 351 -8.81 12.54 3.26
CA ILE A 351 -8.02 11.39 3.73
C ILE A 351 -8.82 10.09 3.63
N TYR A 352 -10.12 10.08 3.95
CA TYR A 352 -10.96 8.89 3.76
C TYR A 352 -10.95 8.46 2.28
N ARG A 353 -11.12 9.38 1.34
CA ARG A 353 -11.08 9.04 -0.10
C ARG A 353 -9.72 8.50 -0.54
N LEU A 354 -8.63 9.16 -0.15
CA LEU A 354 -7.28 8.69 -0.48
C LEU A 354 -6.97 7.33 0.18
N SER A 355 -7.46 7.09 1.40
CA SER A 355 -7.30 5.81 2.09
C SER A 355 -7.94 4.64 1.36
N GLU A 356 -9.05 4.88 0.65
CA GLU A 356 -9.66 3.89 -0.25
C GLU A 356 -8.76 3.59 -1.45
N LEU A 357 -8.15 4.63 -2.05
CA LEU A 357 -7.24 4.48 -3.19
C LEU A 357 -5.94 3.74 -2.80
N VAL A 358 -5.41 3.99 -1.61
CA VAL A 358 -4.17 3.35 -1.13
C VAL A 358 -4.39 2.03 -0.37
N LYS A 359 -5.63 1.51 -0.34
CA LYS A 359 -5.96 0.32 0.48
C LYS A 359 -5.08 -0.89 0.18
N GLU A 360 -4.83 -1.17 -1.10
CA GLU A 360 -3.97 -2.30 -1.53
C GLU A 360 -2.51 -2.09 -1.09
N HIS A 361 -2.00 -0.87 -1.24
CA HIS A 361 -0.64 -0.50 -0.81
C HIS A 361 -0.50 -0.58 0.72
N ARG A 362 -1.55 -0.21 1.45
CA ARG A 362 -1.60 -0.35 2.92
C ARG A 362 -1.53 -1.80 3.35
N GLU A 363 -2.32 -2.68 2.75
CA GLU A 363 -2.32 -4.12 3.06
C GLU A 363 -0.94 -4.74 2.76
N ALA A 364 -0.33 -4.39 1.62
CA ALA A 364 1.03 -4.81 1.28
C ALA A 364 2.08 -4.29 2.28
N THR A 365 1.92 -3.06 2.77
CA THR A 365 2.81 -2.47 3.79
C THR A 365 2.69 -3.19 5.12
N ILE A 366 1.47 -3.51 5.57
CA ILE A 366 1.22 -4.26 6.81
C ILE A 366 1.91 -5.62 6.74
N GLU A 367 1.73 -6.35 5.64
CA GLU A 367 2.36 -7.65 5.43
C GLU A 367 3.89 -7.53 5.44
N ASN A 368 4.44 -6.52 4.76
CA ASN A 368 5.88 -6.28 4.71
C ASN A 368 6.47 -5.98 6.10
N VAL A 369 5.82 -5.11 6.88
CA VAL A 369 6.25 -4.78 8.24
C VAL A 369 6.18 -6.00 9.15
N GLN A 370 5.11 -6.80 9.08
CA GLN A 370 4.99 -8.05 9.85
C GLN A 370 6.08 -9.05 9.46
N ARG A 371 6.36 -9.20 8.16
CA ARG A 371 7.42 -10.06 7.63
C ARG A 371 8.80 -9.63 8.13
N ARG A 372 9.11 -8.32 8.09
CA ARG A 372 10.37 -7.76 8.61
C ARG A 372 10.48 -7.92 10.13
N GLN A 373 9.37 -7.81 10.88
CA GLN A 373 9.34 -7.96 12.34
C GLN A 373 9.49 -9.42 12.81
N ALA A 374 8.99 -10.38 12.05
CA ALA A 374 9.07 -11.81 12.39
C ALA A 374 10.47 -12.42 12.18
N ARG A 375 11.34 -11.72 11.44
CA ARG A 375 12.71 -12.17 11.14
C ARG A 375 13.68 -11.81 12.27
N ILE A 376 14.58 -12.74 12.57
CA ILE A 376 15.63 -12.56 13.59
C ILE A 376 16.84 -11.90 12.93
N GLY A 377 17.24 -10.72 13.42
CA GLY A 377 18.51 -10.00 13.17
C GLY A 377 19.23 -10.22 11.83
N PHE A 378 19.88 -11.37 11.67
CA PHE A 378 20.72 -11.72 10.52
C PHE A 378 19.93 -11.83 9.19
N GLU A 379 18.66 -12.26 9.24
CA GLU A 379 17.78 -12.37 8.06
C GLU A 379 17.15 -11.02 7.63
N ARG A 380 17.33 -9.98 8.45
CA ARG A 380 16.87 -8.61 8.17
C ARG A 380 17.86 -7.86 7.29
N ASP A 381 19.15 -8.07 7.53
CA ASP A 381 20.23 -7.43 6.76
C ASP A 381 20.34 -7.98 5.33
N GLU A 382 19.96 -9.26 5.10
CA GLU A 382 19.94 -9.86 3.75
C GLU A 382 18.78 -9.34 2.88
N ASP A 383 17.59 -9.11 3.45
CA ASP A 383 16.43 -8.56 2.73
C ASP A 383 16.63 -7.08 2.33
N ASP A 384 17.27 -6.27 3.17
CA ASP A 384 17.63 -4.89 2.82
C ASP A 384 18.60 -4.86 1.60
N THR A 385 19.43 -5.89 1.43
CA THR A 385 20.29 -6.05 0.24
C THR A 385 19.60 -6.69 -0.98
N ASP A 386 18.49 -7.42 -0.81
CA ASP A 386 17.71 -8.01 -1.91
C ASP A 386 16.62 -7.05 -2.43
N ALA A 387 16.08 -6.16 -1.58
CA ALA A 387 15.20 -5.06 -2.01
C ALA A 387 15.91 -4.10 -2.98
N ASP A 388 17.21 -3.86 -2.76
CA ASP A 388 18.07 -3.04 -3.62
C ASP A 388 18.28 -3.68 -5.01
N LYS A 389 18.27 -5.02 -5.10
CA LYS A 389 18.44 -5.77 -6.36
C LYS A 389 17.23 -5.73 -7.27
N ASP A 390 16.02 -5.52 -6.74
CA ASP A 390 14.80 -5.37 -7.56
C ASP A 390 14.64 -3.91 -8.05
N ALA A 391 15.29 -2.95 -7.38
CA ALA A 391 15.34 -1.53 -7.77
C ALA A 391 16.37 -1.26 -8.89
N THR A 392 17.52 -1.93 -8.86
CA THR A 392 18.50 -1.90 -9.97
C THR A 392 18.15 -2.98 -11.00
N GLY A 393 17.43 -2.60 -12.06
CA GLY A 393 17.07 -3.51 -13.14
C GLY A 393 18.26 -4.28 -13.70
N ALA A 394 18.42 -5.53 -13.24
CA ALA A 394 19.28 -6.50 -13.89
C ALA A 394 18.58 -6.92 -15.20
N GLU A 395 19.06 -6.34 -16.30
CA GLU A 395 18.81 -6.84 -17.65
C GLU A 395 19.21 -8.31 -17.71
N ASN A 396 18.22 -9.20 -17.72
CA ASN A 396 18.41 -10.56 -18.22
C ASN A 396 17.76 -10.62 -19.60
N GLY A 397 18.47 -10.06 -20.58
CA GLY A 397 18.33 -10.45 -21.97
C GLY A 397 18.92 -11.84 -22.16
N GLN A 398 18.07 -12.83 -22.42
CA GLN A 398 18.54 -14.08 -23.00
C GLN A 398 18.78 -13.87 -24.50
N ASN A 399 19.96 -14.32 -24.93
CA ASN A 399 20.52 -14.45 -26.27
C ASN A 399 21.25 -13.21 -26.82
N GLU A 400 22.57 -13.20 -26.65
CA GLU A 400 23.51 -13.40 -27.76
C GLU A 400 24.83 -13.98 -27.19
N GLU A 401 25.28 -15.10 -27.78
CA GLU A 401 26.62 -15.66 -27.56
C GLU A 401 27.63 -14.71 -28.20
N ASP A 402 28.79 -14.54 -27.54
CA ASP A 402 29.92 -13.65 -27.89
C ASP A 402 29.73 -12.15 -27.61
N ASP A 403 30.02 -11.73 -26.37
CA ASP A 403 30.69 -10.44 -26.14
C ASP A 403 31.59 -10.50 -24.89
N ASP A 404 32.89 -10.30 -25.13
CA ASP A 404 33.96 -9.91 -24.21
C ASP A 404 34.13 -10.65 -22.87
N ILE A 405 34.94 -11.72 -22.87
CA ILE A 405 35.59 -12.21 -21.65
C ILE A 405 36.62 -11.15 -21.20
N PRO A 406 36.42 -10.45 -20.06
CA PRO A 406 37.33 -9.40 -19.63
C PRO A 406 38.71 -9.98 -19.28
N TYR A 407 39.78 -9.38 -19.79
CA TYR A 407 41.17 -9.82 -19.56
C TYR A 407 41.49 -9.86 -18.05
N ASN A 408 41.57 -11.08 -17.49
CA ASN A 408 41.86 -11.35 -16.06
C ASN A 408 43.25 -11.98 -15.87
N PRO A 409 44.34 -11.21 -15.99
CA PRO A 409 45.72 -11.72 -16.02
C PRO A 409 46.19 -12.35 -14.70
N LYS A 410 45.42 -12.23 -13.62
CA LYS A 410 45.75 -12.81 -12.30
C LYS A 410 44.74 -13.87 -11.84
N ASN A 411 43.77 -14.27 -12.67
CA ASN A 411 42.71 -15.23 -12.34
C ASN A 411 42.05 -14.95 -10.97
N LEU A 412 41.85 -13.67 -10.64
CA LEU A 412 41.14 -13.31 -9.41
C LEU A 412 39.65 -13.67 -9.58
N PRO A 413 38.98 -14.13 -8.51
CA PRO A 413 37.53 -14.33 -8.53
C PRO A 413 36.83 -13.06 -9.02
N LEU A 414 35.88 -13.23 -9.92
CA LEU A 414 35.06 -12.14 -10.44
C LEU A 414 34.10 -11.71 -9.33
N GLY A 415 33.95 -10.40 -9.16
CA GLY A 415 32.94 -9.85 -8.27
C GLY A 415 31.55 -10.02 -8.87
N TRP A 416 30.54 -9.59 -8.12
CA TRP A 416 29.15 -9.50 -8.59
C TRP A 416 28.98 -8.52 -9.78
N ASP A 417 29.95 -7.63 -10.02
CA ASP A 417 30.05 -6.68 -11.15
C ASP A 417 30.74 -7.30 -12.40
N GLY A 418 31.01 -8.61 -12.42
CA GLY A 418 31.69 -9.26 -13.56
C GLY A 418 33.15 -8.80 -13.79
N LYS A 419 33.69 -7.92 -12.94
CA LYS A 419 35.07 -7.45 -12.96
C LYS A 419 35.93 -8.18 -11.93
N PRO A 420 37.25 -8.37 -12.17
CA PRO A 420 38.15 -8.97 -11.19
C PRO A 420 38.17 -8.17 -9.88
N ILE A 421 37.93 -8.85 -8.75
CA ILE A 421 37.92 -8.20 -7.42
C ILE A 421 39.28 -7.55 -7.14
N PRO A 422 39.35 -6.33 -6.56
CA PRO A 422 40.62 -5.71 -6.18
C PRO A 422 41.48 -6.60 -5.26
N TYR A 423 42.79 -6.66 -5.51
CA TYR A 423 43.71 -7.60 -4.85
C TYR A 423 43.80 -7.44 -3.32
N TRP A 424 43.63 -6.23 -2.81
CA TRP A 424 43.62 -5.98 -1.36
C TRP A 424 42.35 -6.53 -0.71
N LEU A 425 41.20 -6.44 -1.40
CA LEU A 425 39.92 -6.98 -0.94
C LEU A 425 39.94 -8.52 -0.95
N TYR A 426 40.57 -9.10 -1.97
CA TYR A 426 40.86 -10.53 -2.06
C TYR A 426 41.70 -11.06 -0.89
N LYS A 427 42.73 -10.29 -0.45
CA LYS A 427 43.52 -10.63 0.74
C LYS A 427 42.79 -10.36 2.06
N LEU A 428 42.02 -9.27 2.14
CA LEU A 428 41.31 -8.87 3.36
C LEU A 428 40.24 -9.89 3.76
N HIS A 429 39.45 -10.37 2.79
CA HIS A 429 38.41 -11.37 3.03
C HIS A 429 38.93 -12.82 3.02
N GLY A 430 40.24 -13.02 2.89
CA GLY A 430 40.86 -14.34 2.94
C GLY A 430 40.50 -15.27 1.77
N LEU A 431 40.07 -14.72 0.61
CA LEU A 431 39.72 -15.51 -0.58
C LEU A 431 40.95 -16.23 -1.19
N ASN A 432 42.16 -15.88 -0.74
CA ASN A 432 43.40 -16.56 -1.06
C ASN A 432 43.63 -17.86 -0.30
N MET A 433 42.80 -18.17 0.69
CA MET A 433 42.87 -19.41 1.47
C MET A 433 41.89 -20.43 0.90
N TYR A 434 42.36 -21.66 0.72
CA TYR A 434 41.55 -22.76 0.23
C TYR A 434 41.24 -23.71 1.38
N TYR A 435 39.96 -24.05 1.53
CA TYR A 435 39.48 -25.03 2.49
C TYR A 435 38.83 -26.18 1.74
N SER A 436 39.10 -27.42 2.13
CA SER A 436 38.47 -28.60 1.54
C SER A 436 37.49 -29.24 2.52
N CYS A 437 36.39 -29.77 1.99
CA CYS A 437 35.41 -30.55 2.76
C CYS A 437 35.31 -31.97 2.19
N GLU A 438 35.64 -32.97 3.01
CA GLU A 438 35.66 -34.39 2.61
C GLU A 438 34.23 -34.92 2.43
N ILE A 439 33.29 -34.51 3.30
CA ILE A 439 31.87 -34.88 3.22
C ILE A 439 31.22 -34.42 1.89
N CYS A 440 31.72 -33.33 1.30
CA CYS A 440 31.29 -32.82 0.00
C CYS A 440 32.05 -33.42 -1.20
N GLY A 441 32.81 -34.52 -1.01
CA GLY A 441 33.63 -35.13 -2.06
C GLY A 441 34.95 -34.39 -2.32
N ASN A 442 35.61 -33.89 -1.28
CA ASN A 442 36.84 -33.08 -1.35
C ASN A 442 36.70 -31.79 -2.19
N GLN A 443 35.49 -31.23 -2.24
CA GLN A 443 35.26 -29.93 -2.86
C GLN A 443 36.07 -28.85 -2.14
N THR A 444 36.73 -27.99 -2.92
CA THR A 444 37.48 -26.84 -2.41
C THR A 444 36.62 -25.59 -2.42
N TYR A 445 36.70 -24.82 -1.33
CA TYR A 445 36.01 -23.55 -1.11
C TYR A 445 37.05 -22.45 -0.91
N ARG A 446 36.77 -21.28 -1.48
CA ARG A 446 37.65 -20.12 -1.42
C ARG A 446 37.24 -19.19 -0.28
N GLY A 447 38.08 -19.13 0.73
CA GLY A 447 37.95 -18.25 1.88
C GLY A 447 37.04 -18.77 3.00
N PRO A 448 37.20 -18.24 4.23
CA PRO A 448 36.50 -18.74 5.41
C PRO A 448 34.98 -18.57 5.35
N LYS A 449 34.49 -17.45 4.78
CA LYS A 449 33.05 -17.15 4.72
C LYS A 449 32.28 -18.14 3.83
N ALA A 450 32.78 -18.40 2.62
CA ALA A 450 32.22 -19.40 1.73
C ALA A 450 32.28 -20.80 2.36
N PHE A 451 33.36 -21.10 3.09
CA PHE A 451 33.49 -22.34 3.83
C PHE A 451 32.61 -22.42 5.08
N GLN A 452 32.06 -21.34 5.62
CA GLN A 452 31.06 -21.46 6.69
C GLN A 452 29.65 -21.64 6.09
N GLN A 453 29.36 -20.94 5.00
CA GLN A 453 28.07 -21.03 4.31
C GLN A 453 27.81 -22.43 3.73
N HIS A 454 28.85 -23.14 3.29
CA HIS A 454 28.66 -24.45 2.68
C HIS A 454 28.04 -25.51 3.60
N PHE A 455 28.12 -25.37 4.93
CA PHE A 455 27.48 -26.29 5.88
C PHE A 455 25.95 -26.30 5.77
N SER A 456 25.36 -25.16 5.38
CA SER A 456 23.93 -25.02 5.10
C SER A 456 23.54 -25.30 3.65
N GLU A 457 24.52 -25.45 2.75
CA GLU A 457 24.24 -25.70 1.34
C GLU A 457 23.73 -27.12 1.09
N TRP A 458 22.95 -27.27 0.03
CA TRP A 458 22.34 -28.54 -0.38
C TRP A 458 23.38 -29.65 -0.55
N ARG A 459 24.57 -29.36 -1.10
CA ARG A 459 25.61 -30.36 -1.35
C ARG A 459 26.13 -30.99 -0.05
N HIS A 460 26.36 -30.18 0.98
CA HIS A 460 26.80 -30.67 2.29
C HIS A 460 25.68 -31.43 3.00
N ALA A 461 24.45 -30.90 2.97
CA ALA A 461 23.28 -31.57 3.52
C ALA A 461 23.03 -32.93 2.86
N HIS A 462 23.26 -33.04 1.54
CA HIS A 462 23.17 -34.29 0.81
C HIS A 462 24.27 -35.28 1.21
N GLY A 463 25.52 -34.82 1.33
CA GLY A 463 26.63 -35.63 1.85
C GLY A 463 26.34 -36.21 3.23
N MET A 464 25.84 -35.38 4.16
CA MET A 464 25.42 -35.81 5.50
C MET A 464 24.28 -36.84 5.45
N ARG A 465 23.32 -36.66 4.54
CA ARG A 465 22.21 -37.60 4.33
C ARG A 465 22.70 -38.97 3.82
N CYS A 466 23.68 -38.98 2.91
CA CYS A 466 24.29 -40.22 2.42
C CYS A 466 25.04 -40.99 3.52
N LEU A 467 25.59 -40.28 4.52
CA LEU A 467 26.19 -40.86 5.71
C LEU A 467 25.17 -41.31 6.77
N GLY A 468 23.88 -41.02 6.58
CA GLY A 468 22.82 -41.31 7.54
C GLY A 468 22.84 -40.43 8.79
N ILE A 469 23.51 -39.26 8.72
CA ILE A 469 23.63 -38.30 9.82
C ILE A 469 22.66 -37.13 9.57
N PRO A 470 21.83 -36.74 10.56
CA PRO A 470 20.96 -35.57 10.42
C PRO A 470 21.78 -34.27 10.41
N ASN A 471 21.56 -33.41 9.40
CA ASN A 471 22.25 -32.12 9.27
C ASN A 471 21.73 -31.13 10.33
N THR A 472 22.40 -31.07 11.47
CA THR A 472 22.07 -30.22 12.62
C THR A 472 23.28 -29.38 13.02
N ILE A 473 23.07 -28.30 13.78
CA ILE A 473 24.12 -27.35 14.20
C ILE A 473 25.28 -28.05 14.94
N HIS A 474 25.03 -29.20 15.58
CA HIS A 474 26.06 -30.01 16.24
C HIS A 474 27.20 -30.46 15.32
N PHE A 475 26.95 -30.53 14.01
CA PHE A 475 27.94 -30.92 13.00
C PHE A 475 28.58 -29.73 12.27
N ALA A 476 28.32 -28.49 12.72
CA ALA A 476 28.99 -27.32 12.18
C ALA A 476 30.52 -27.45 12.37
N HIS A 477 31.27 -27.09 11.33
CA HIS A 477 32.74 -27.21 11.26
C HIS A 477 33.31 -28.63 11.18
N VAL A 478 32.49 -29.67 11.09
CA VAL A 478 32.97 -31.05 10.90
C VAL A 478 33.15 -31.31 9.40
N THR A 479 34.38 -31.56 8.97
CA THR A 479 34.73 -31.65 7.55
C THR A 479 35.12 -33.06 7.13
N LYS A 480 35.66 -33.85 8.05
CA LYS A 480 36.05 -35.24 7.83
C LYS A 480 34.92 -36.21 8.12
N ILE A 481 34.85 -37.27 7.32
CA ILE A 481 33.80 -38.28 7.44
C ILE A 481 33.95 -39.09 8.74
N GLU A 482 35.17 -39.46 9.10
CA GLU A 482 35.47 -40.24 10.31
C GLU A 482 35.05 -39.49 11.59
N GLU A 483 35.35 -38.19 11.66
CA GLU A 483 35.02 -37.34 12.80
C GLU A 483 33.49 -37.16 12.93
N ALA A 484 32.79 -37.01 11.80
CA ALA A 484 31.33 -36.92 11.78
C ALA A 484 30.66 -38.20 12.30
N LEU A 485 31.14 -39.37 11.88
CA LEU A 485 30.63 -40.66 12.33
C LEU A 485 30.88 -40.90 13.83
N ALA A 486 32.08 -40.58 14.32
CA ALA A 486 32.41 -40.71 15.74
C ALA A 486 31.55 -39.78 16.62
N LEU A 487 31.34 -38.54 16.17
CA LEU A 487 30.48 -37.59 16.85
C LEU A 487 29.03 -38.05 16.86
N TRP A 488 28.52 -38.56 15.73
CA TRP A 488 27.16 -39.08 15.63
C TRP A 488 26.93 -40.28 16.55
N GLN A 489 27.89 -41.21 16.61
CA GLN A 489 27.81 -42.34 17.54
C GLN A 489 27.73 -41.88 19.00
N ARG A 490 28.55 -40.89 19.40
CA ARG A 490 28.52 -40.33 20.76
C ARG A 490 27.20 -39.61 21.07
N ILE A 491 26.68 -38.81 20.14
CA ILE A 491 25.39 -38.13 20.32
C ILE A 491 24.25 -39.15 20.41
N ARG A 492 24.31 -40.19 19.58
CA ARG A 492 23.30 -41.24 19.56
C ARG A 492 23.30 -42.05 20.86
N THR A 493 24.45 -42.42 21.40
CA THR A 493 24.51 -43.14 22.70
C THR A 493 24.03 -42.27 23.85
N MET A 494 24.37 -40.97 23.87
CA MET A 494 23.83 -40.03 24.86
C MET A 494 22.30 -39.92 24.76
N LYS A 495 21.76 -39.74 23.55
CA LYS A 495 20.30 -39.67 23.34
C LYS A 495 19.59 -40.99 23.65
N GLU A 496 20.21 -42.13 23.36
CA GLU A 496 19.65 -43.44 23.70
C GLU A 496 19.66 -43.71 25.21
N ALA A 497 20.60 -43.11 25.96
CA ALA A 497 20.67 -43.16 27.42
C ALA A 497 19.68 -42.20 28.09
N GLU A 498 19.43 -41.03 27.51
CA GLU A 498 18.41 -40.07 27.99
C GLU A 498 16.99 -40.48 27.62
N ARG A 499 16.84 -41.37 26.63
CA ARG A 499 15.53 -41.83 26.16
C ARG A 499 14.90 -42.76 27.19
N TRP A 500 13.97 -42.21 27.97
CA TRP A 500 13.14 -42.97 28.90
C TRP A 500 12.46 -44.17 28.21
N ARG A 501 12.62 -45.35 28.79
CA ARG A 501 12.08 -46.61 28.25
C ARG A 501 10.94 -47.14 29.15
N PRO A 502 9.66 -46.85 28.83
CA PRO A 502 8.52 -47.25 29.66
C PRO A 502 8.51 -48.76 29.99
N GLU A 503 8.91 -49.60 29.04
CA GLU A 503 8.89 -51.05 29.22
C GLU A 503 9.84 -51.55 30.33
N VAL A 504 10.94 -50.84 30.57
CA VAL A 504 12.03 -51.28 31.46
C VAL A 504 12.14 -50.40 32.70
N GLU A 505 11.90 -49.10 32.55
CA GLU A 505 12.10 -48.08 33.60
C GLU A 505 10.80 -47.70 34.31
N GLU A 506 9.63 -48.09 33.78
CA GLU A 506 8.36 -47.88 34.48
C GLU A 506 8.04 -49.07 35.38
N GLU A 507 7.90 -48.78 36.67
CA GLU A 507 7.58 -49.74 37.71
C GLU A 507 6.07 -49.72 37.98
N LEU A 508 5.43 -50.89 37.93
CA LEU A 508 4.02 -51.10 38.22
C LEU A 508 3.87 -52.04 39.42
N GLU A 509 2.91 -51.74 40.29
CA GLU A 509 2.57 -52.58 41.44
C GLU A 509 1.51 -53.63 41.04
N ASP A 510 1.73 -54.87 41.45
CA ASP A 510 0.73 -55.94 41.35
C ASP A 510 -0.33 -55.87 42.46
N SER A 511 -1.35 -56.73 42.37
CA SER A 511 -2.46 -56.82 43.34
C SER A 511 -2.00 -57.23 44.76
N VAL A 512 -0.77 -57.71 44.90
CA VAL A 512 -0.14 -58.17 46.14
C VAL A 512 0.87 -57.12 46.67
N GLY A 513 1.14 -56.06 45.91
CA GLY A 513 2.06 -54.98 46.25
C GLY A 513 3.52 -55.22 45.85
N ASN A 514 3.81 -56.19 44.98
CA ASN A 514 5.16 -56.34 44.41
C ASN A 514 5.36 -55.37 43.25
N VAL A 515 6.53 -54.73 43.23
CA VAL A 515 6.92 -53.79 42.18
C VAL A 515 7.65 -54.54 41.07
N VAL A 516 7.11 -54.48 39.85
CA VAL A 516 7.68 -55.12 38.65
C VAL A 516 7.74 -54.12 37.50
N SER A 517 8.70 -54.27 36.59
CA SER A 517 8.75 -53.43 35.39
C SER A 517 7.51 -53.65 34.52
N ARG A 518 7.08 -52.62 33.78
CA ARG A 518 5.87 -52.69 32.94
C ARG A 518 5.89 -53.88 31.97
N LYS A 519 7.05 -54.21 31.38
CA LYS A 519 7.16 -55.37 30.49
C LYS A 519 6.88 -56.68 31.23
N THR A 520 7.49 -56.86 32.40
CA THR A 520 7.26 -58.05 33.23
C THR A 520 5.81 -58.11 33.70
N TYR A 521 5.21 -56.98 34.07
CA TYR A 521 3.80 -56.90 34.41
C TYR A 521 2.89 -57.32 33.24
N GLU A 522 3.11 -56.78 32.05
CA GLU A 522 2.31 -57.14 30.87
C GLU A 522 2.49 -58.62 30.47
N ASP A 523 3.70 -59.16 30.57
CA ASP A 523 3.98 -60.57 30.29
C ASP A 523 3.29 -61.49 31.31
N LEU A 524 3.34 -61.17 32.61
CA LEU A 524 2.63 -61.91 33.66
C LEU A 524 1.11 -61.79 33.50
N LYS A 525 0.61 -60.62 33.07
CA LYS A 525 -0.82 -60.40 32.79
C LYS A 525 -1.29 -61.25 31.62
N ARG A 526 -0.48 -61.36 30.55
CA ARG A 526 -0.77 -62.22 29.39
C ARG A 526 -0.73 -63.71 29.75
N GLN A 527 0.11 -64.10 30.71
CA GLN A 527 0.18 -65.46 31.24
C GLN A 527 -0.93 -65.77 32.27
N GLY A 528 -1.70 -64.77 32.70
CA GLY A 528 -2.78 -64.91 33.69
C GLY A 528 -2.28 -65.09 35.13
N LEU A 529 -1.09 -64.58 35.44
CA LEU A 529 -0.39 -64.76 36.72
C LEU A 529 -0.46 -63.52 37.65
N LEU A 530 -1.30 -62.51 37.33
CA LEU A 530 -1.45 -61.25 38.07
C LEU A 530 -2.86 -61.01 38.60
#